data_AF-A0A5E4L4F0-F1
#
_entry.id   AF-A0A5E4L4F0-F1
#
_cell.length_a   1.000
_cell.length_b   1.000
_cell.length_c   1.000
_cell.angle_alpha   90.00
_cell.angle_beta   90.00
_cell.angle_gamma   90.00
#
_symmetry.space_group_name_H-M   'P 1'
#
loop_
_entity.id
_entity.type
_entity.pdbx_description
1 polymer ?
#
loop_
_entity_poly.entity_id
_entity_poly.type
_entity_poly.pdbx_seq_one_letter_code
_entity_poly.pdbx_strand_id
1 'polypeptide(L)'
;MEITNLGDFDLETFNDLVDKFEKSHIQTKKLAARLRQWKPGGKFEPKDKSDLMEYCIIAGDEGRRPARIIARQIRNLVFGKTI
;
A
#
# COMPACT_ATOMS: atom_id res chain seq x y z
N MET A 1 -1.10 -22.41 -2.08
CA MET A 1 -0.95 -20.94 -1.98
C MET A 1 -0.66 -20.43 -3.38
N GLU A 2 -1.61 -19.73 -4.01
CA GLU A 2 -1.30 -19.00 -5.24
C GLU A 2 -0.32 -17.87 -4.91
N ILE A 3 0.86 -17.94 -5.52
CA ILE A 3 1.82 -16.85 -5.47
C ILE A 3 1.31 -15.80 -6.45
N THR A 4 0.64 -14.78 -5.92
CA THR A 4 0.26 -13.62 -6.73
C THR A 4 1.50 -12.75 -6.91
N ASN A 5 1.91 -12.56 -8.16
CA ASN A 5 3.01 -11.64 -8.48
C ASN A 5 2.47 -10.21 -8.52
N LEU A 6 3.30 -9.27 -8.10
CA LEU A 6 3.06 -7.85 -8.29
C LEU A 6 3.16 -7.50 -9.77
N GLY A 7 2.38 -6.50 -10.20
CA GLY A 7 2.55 -5.91 -11.53
C GLY A 7 3.91 -5.23 -11.67
N ASP A 8 4.16 -4.73 -12.88
CA ASP A 8 5.24 -3.77 -13.10
C ASP A 8 4.80 -2.38 -12.61
N PHE A 9 5.67 -1.68 -11.90
CA PHE A 9 5.41 -0.35 -11.37
C PHE A 9 6.71 0.41 -11.10
N ASP A 10 6.64 1.74 -11.10
CA ASP A 10 7.79 2.59 -10.81
C ASP A 10 8.20 2.49 -9.33
N LEU A 11 9.39 1.92 -9.09
CA LEU A 11 9.90 1.64 -7.75
C LEU A 11 10.22 2.93 -6.97
N GLU A 12 10.66 3.99 -7.65
CA GLU A 12 10.97 5.27 -7.02
C GLU A 12 9.70 5.94 -6.47
N THR A 13 8.66 6.06 -7.32
CA THR A 13 7.34 6.55 -6.94
C THR A 13 6.72 5.70 -5.84
N PHE A 14 6.87 4.37 -5.92
CA PHE A 14 6.37 3.47 -4.88
C PHE A 14 7.04 3.75 -3.53
N ASN A 15 8.36 3.87 -3.48
CA ASN A 15 9.08 4.12 -2.24
C ASN A 15 8.73 5.49 -1.64
N ASP A 16 8.60 6.53 -2.45
CA ASP A 16 8.14 7.86 -2.00
C ASP A 16 6.72 7.80 -1.40
N LEU A 17 5.80 7.05 -2.03
CA LEU A 17 4.46 6.85 -1.50
C LEU A 17 4.48 6.06 -0.18
N VAL A 18 5.31 5.03 -0.05
CA VAL A 18 5.44 4.25 1.19
C VAL A 18 6.02 5.09 2.32
N ASP A 19 6.99 5.97 2.04
CA ASP A 19 7.55 6.89 3.02
C ASP A 19 6.51 7.93 3.50
N LYS A 20 5.72 8.47 2.58
CA LYS A 20 4.58 9.34 2.91
C LYS A 20 3.54 8.58 3.74
N PHE A 21 3.27 7.34 3.39
CA PHE A 21 2.32 6.49 4.11
C PHE A 21 2.80 6.20 5.53
N GLU A 22 4.06 5.87 5.73
CA GLU A 22 4.65 5.66 7.06
C GLU A 22 4.55 6.91 7.96
N LYS A 23 4.79 8.10 7.39
CA LYS A 23 4.72 9.38 8.10
C LYS A 23 3.28 9.84 8.36
N SER A 24 2.31 9.29 7.64
CA SER A 24 0.92 9.75 7.70
C SER A 24 0.17 9.36 8.97
N HIS A 25 0.55 8.27 9.65
CA HIS A 25 -0.12 7.80 10.86
C HIS A 25 0.73 6.80 11.66
N ILE A 26 0.63 6.77 13.00
CA ILE A 26 1.48 5.88 13.82
C ILE A 26 1.25 4.38 13.54
N GLN A 27 0.02 4.00 13.17
CA GLN A 27 -0.35 2.60 12.89
C GLN A 27 0.08 2.12 11.50
N THR A 28 0.50 3.01 10.59
CA THR A 28 0.91 2.61 9.22
C THR A 28 2.33 2.06 9.18
N LYS A 29 3.18 2.34 10.19
CA LYS A 29 4.60 1.92 10.24
C LYS A 29 4.80 0.43 9.98
N LYS A 30 3.99 -0.43 10.60
CA LYS A 30 4.11 -1.89 10.43
C LYS A 30 3.79 -2.33 9.01
N LEU A 31 2.77 -1.74 8.39
CA LEU A 31 2.40 -2.05 7.01
C LEU A 31 3.41 -1.46 6.03
N ALA A 32 3.86 -0.21 6.24
CA ALA A 32 4.89 0.43 5.43
C ALA A 32 6.18 -0.40 5.36
N ALA A 33 6.64 -0.94 6.50
CA ALA A 33 7.81 -1.81 6.53
C ALA A 33 7.67 -3.08 5.67
N ARG A 34 6.46 -3.65 5.59
CA ARG A 34 6.17 -4.81 4.72
C ARG A 34 6.08 -4.39 3.25
N LEU A 35 5.40 -3.28 2.97
CA LEU A 35 5.32 -2.71 1.62
C LEU A 35 6.70 -2.41 1.04
N ARG A 36 7.68 -1.95 1.83
CA ARG A 36 9.06 -1.72 1.36
C ARG A 36 9.76 -2.99 0.82
N GLN A 37 9.27 -4.18 1.16
CA GLN A 37 9.83 -5.43 0.64
C GLN A 37 9.31 -5.76 -0.76
N TRP A 38 8.25 -5.08 -1.20
CA TRP A 38 7.66 -5.28 -2.51
C TRP A 38 8.59 -4.75 -3.59
N LYS A 39 8.68 -5.51 -4.68
CA LYS A 39 9.46 -5.17 -5.86
C LYS A 39 8.59 -5.36 -7.10
N PRO A 40 8.80 -4.58 -8.17
CA PRO A 40 8.14 -4.81 -9.46
C PRO A 40 8.37 -6.26 -9.93
N GLY A 41 7.31 -6.95 -10.34
CA GLY A 41 7.34 -8.37 -10.69
C GLY A 41 7.65 -9.34 -9.53
N GLY A 42 7.80 -8.82 -8.31
CA GLY A 42 8.07 -9.58 -7.10
C GLY A 42 6.82 -10.28 -6.55
N LYS A 43 6.98 -11.00 -5.45
CA LYS A 43 5.86 -11.65 -4.74
C LYS A 43 5.35 -10.74 -3.63
N PHE A 44 4.06 -10.84 -3.34
CA PHE A 44 3.47 -10.18 -2.17
C PHE A 44 2.62 -11.17 -1.37
N GLU A 45 2.49 -10.91 -0.06
CA GLU A 45 1.57 -11.67 0.77
C GLU A 45 0.13 -11.16 0.58
N PRO A 46 -0.87 -12.03 0.36
CA PRO A 46 -2.27 -11.61 0.24
C PRO A 46 -2.76 -10.80 1.44
N LYS A 47 -2.20 -11.05 2.63
CA LYS A 47 -2.50 -10.30 3.85
C LYS A 47 -2.09 -8.82 3.74
N ASP A 48 -0.93 -8.53 3.17
CA ASP A 48 -0.48 -7.15 2.97
C ASP A 48 -1.41 -6.36 2.04
N LYS A 49 -1.94 -7.03 1.01
CA LYS A 49 -2.97 -6.46 0.13
C LYS A 49 -4.26 -6.20 0.91
N SER A 50 -4.71 -7.15 1.74
CA SER A 50 -5.91 -6.97 2.58
C SER A 50 -5.74 -5.77 3.52
N ASP A 51 -4.62 -5.71 4.24
CA ASP A 51 -4.31 -4.61 5.16
C ASP A 51 -4.27 -3.26 4.43
N LEU A 52 -3.66 -3.18 3.24
CA LEU A 52 -3.65 -1.96 2.42
C LEU A 52 -5.07 -1.56 1.96
N MET A 53 -5.92 -2.54 1.62
CA MET A 53 -7.30 -2.30 1.23
C MET A 53 -8.17 -1.83 2.41
N GLU A 54 -7.94 -2.32 3.62
CA GLU A 54 -8.63 -1.84 4.82
C GLU A 54 -8.38 -0.34 5.03
N TYR A 55 -7.14 0.12 4.88
CA TYR A 55 -6.82 1.55 4.93
C TYR A 55 -7.55 2.37 3.86
N CYS A 56 -7.94 1.77 2.72
CA CYS A 56 -8.70 2.45 1.66
C CYS A 56 -10.18 2.65 1.99
N ILE A 57 -10.77 1.76 2.80
CA ILE A 57 -12.22 1.62 3.03
C ILE A 57 -12.68 2.29 4.33
N ILE A 58 -11.91 2.18 5.43
CA ILE A 58 -12.35 2.61 6.76
C ILE A 58 -12.68 4.11 6.75
N ALA A 59 -13.97 4.46 6.73
CA ALA A 59 -14.49 5.82 6.84
C ALA A 59 -14.70 6.19 8.32
N GLY A 60 -14.61 7.49 8.65
CA GLY A 60 -14.94 7.99 10.00
C GLY A 60 -13.76 8.37 10.89
N ASP A 61 -12.54 7.89 10.62
CA ASP A 61 -11.33 8.36 11.32
C ASP A 61 -10.63 9.45 10.49
N GLU A 62 -10.86 10.73 10.81
CA GLU A 62 -10.25 11.86 10.12
C GLU A 62 -8.73 11.91 10.30
N GLY A 63 -8.20 11.39 11.40
CA GLY A 63 -6.75 11.28 11.65
C GLY A 63 -6.05 10.34 10.67
N ARG A 64 -6.80 9.41 10.06
CA ARG A 64 -6.31 8.48 9.02
C ARG A 64 -6.59 8.95 7.60
N ARG A 65 -7.20 10.12 7.41
CA ARG A 65 -7.52 10.64 6.07
C ARG A 65 -6.27 10.74 5.16
N PRO A 66 -5.10 11.24 5.63
CA PRO A 66 -3.89 11.27 4.80
C PRO A 66 -3.40 9.86 4.44
N ALA A 67 -3.39 8.95 5.41
CA ALA A 67 -3.01 7.54 5.21
C ALA A 67 -3.89 6.86 4.16
N ARG A 68 -5.21 7.12 4.17
CA ARG A 68 -6.17 6.58 3.19
C ARG A 68 -5.89 7.07 1.78
N ILE A 69 -5.60 8.35 1.60
CA ILE A 69 -5.30 8.92 0.27
C ILE A 69 -4.05 8.26 -0.30
N ILE A 70 -3.00 8.14 0.51
CA ILE A 70 -1.73 7.55 0.08
C ILE A 70 -1.89 6.05 -0.16
N ALA A 71 -2.62 5.31 0.69
CA ALA A 71 -2.93 3.90 0.46
C ALA A 71 -3.62 3.66 -0.89
N ARG A 72 -4.55 4.54 -1.29
CA ARG A 72 -5.20 4.48 -2.60
C ARG A 72 -4.22 4.74 -3.74
N GLN A 73 -3.27 5.66 -3.57
CA GLN A 73 -2.20 5.90 -4.56
C GLN A 73 -1.30 4.67 -4.72
N ILE A 74 -0.84 4.08 -3.60
CA ILE A 74 -0.05 2.84 -3.59
C ILE A 74 -0.81 1.71 -4.30
N ARG A 75 -2.08 1.50 -3.92
CA ARG A 75 -2.93 0.48 -4.53
C ARG A 75 -3.04 0.67 -6.04
N ASN A 76 -3.33 1.89 -6.50
CA ASN A 76 -3.49 2.18 -7.92
C ASN A 76 -2.20 1.99 -8.71
N LEU A 77 -1.05 2.31 -8.10
CA LEU A 77 0.27 2.10 -8.70
C LEU A 77 0.57 0.59 -8.85
N VAL A 78 0.34 -0.19 -7.80
CA VAL A 78 0.80 -1.59 -7.72
C VAL A 78 -0.18 -2.60 -8.32
N PHE A 79 -1.49 -2.34 -8.20
CA PHE A 79 -2.56 -3.25 -8.64
C PHE A 79 -3.37 -2.70 -9.82
N GLY A 80 -3.02 -1.52 -10.32
CA GLY A 80 -3.83 -0.79 -11.30
C GLY A 80 -5.13 -0.26 -10.71
N LYS A 81 -5.88 0.51 -11.51
CA LYS A 81 -7.27 0.89 -11.19
C LYS A 81 -8.17 -0.35 -11.29
N THR A 82 -8.06 -1.32 -10.38
CA THR A 82 -9.18 -2.23 -10.18
C THR A 82 -10.30 -1.39 -9.55
N ILE A 83 -11.46 -1.29 -10.19
CA ILE A 83 -12.62 -0.55 -9.68
C ILE A 83 -13.23 -1.34 -8.52
#